data_AF-A0AAW5IEK1-F1
#
_entry.id   AF-A0AAW5IEK1-F1
#
_cell.length_a   1.000
_cell.length_b   1.000
_cell.length_c   1.000
_cell.angle_alpha   90.00
_cell.angle_beta   90.00
_cell.angle_gamma   90.00
#
_symmetry.space_group_name_H-M   'P 1'
#
loop_
_entity.id
_entity.type
_entity.pdbx_description
1 polymer ?
#
loop_
_entity_poly.entity_id
_entity_poly.type
_entity_poly.pdbx_seq_one_letter_code
_entity_poly.pdbx_strand_id
1 'polypeptide(L)'
;MQYPLISEYVKAIQDAGDNLDKLAYLTPVLDDHGEPYRCSGAFAVVFKMQDKSTGKYYALKCFTEEQEGRADAYRQIADELDMVDSPYITSVKYMEKELFVDCQCEEDEFPVLLMDWVEGETMETYIAANYHNQSAMSMLCYRFGKMAAWLRSQSFAHGDVKPDNIIIRPDGSLTLVDYDGMFVPSMKGCKSPTVGTKDFCHPLRTMDDFDETIDDFSLASIALSLKAISMNSTLLDTYGASDRLLFSEKDYRNPASSKVISALQELMCDKDFCTLYSLFMLALARKELSTCSFRLFIGEKPILPQTIEDLSTKATDEELKEAFTDEFGVKYSKDERKILQAPQGLNGTYSIRKGTKIICDRAFVDCKSLRSIVIPDGITSIGYGAFSGCKSLADIVIPDSVSSIGDCAFEGCKSLCSLVIPDSVTGIGEGAFYDCKSLISIVIPDSVTSIGRGAFSGCTSLTNIAIPDGVTSIGDCAFCGCESLSNIVIPDSVTSIEDSAFNGCESLNSVVIPDGVTSIGESAFLGCGSLTNIAIPDGVTSIGESAFLGCGSLTNIAIPDSVTSIGYCAFDGCYIPTDLKQELISRFGEEIFW
;
A
#
# COMPACT_ATOMS: atom_id res chain seq x y z
N MET A 1 12.04 -46.58 17.31
CA MET A 1 11.36 -46.41 16.02
C MET A 1 12.39 -45.83 15.06
N GLN A 2 12.61 -46.47 13.93
CA GLN A 2 13.43 -45.92 12.86
C GLN A 2 12.51 -45.05 11.99
N TYR A 3 12.86 -43.78 11.79
CA TYR A 3 12.03 -42.87 11.00
C TYR A 3 12.25 -43.09 9.50
N PRO A 4 11.18 -43.08 8.67
CA PRO A 4 11.29 -43.21 7.22
C PRO A 4 12.09 -42.09 6.56
N LEU A 5 12.74 -42.42 5.45
CA LEU A 5 13.35 -41.46 4.53
C LEU A 5 12.28 -40.69 3.76
N ILE A 6 12.62 -39.49 3.29
CA ILE A 6 11.71 -38.67 2.46
C ILE A 6 11.21 -39.44 1.23
N SER A 7 12.08 -40.23 0.58
CA SER A 7 11.71 -41.07 -0.57
C SER A 7 10.68 -42.14 -0.22
N GLU A 8 10.71 -42.64 1.01
CA GLU A 8 9.75 -43.63 1.51
C GLU A 8 8.40 -42.96 1.78
N TYR A 9 8.41 -41.74 2.34
CA TYR A 9 7.18 -40.93 2.47
C TYR A 9 6.53 -40.58 1.15
N VAL A 10 7.33 -40.14 0.16
CA VAL A 10 6.80 -39.83 -1.18
C VAL A 10 6.11 -41.06 -1.76
N LYS A 11 6.74 -42.24 -1.68
CA LYS A 11 6.15 -43.49 -2.16
C LYS A 11 4.88 -43.87 -1.42
N ALA A 12 4.87 -43.77 -0.09
CA ALA A 12 3.70 -44.08 0.73
C ALA A 12 2.51 -43.16 0.40
N ILE A 13 2.77 -41.89 0.13
CA ILE A 13 1.76 -40.86 -0.11
C ILE A 13 1.23 -40.84 -1.53
N GLN A 14 2.05 -41.22 -2.53
CA GLN A 14 1.59 -41.41 -3.92
C GLN A 14 0.36 -42.34 -3.95
N ASP A 15 0.37 -43.42 -3.16
CA ASP A 15 -0.72 -44.38 -3.01
C ASP A 15 -1.41 -44.26 -1.63
N ALA A 16 -1.63 -43.03 -1.15
CA ALA A 16 -2.16 -42.76 0.20
C ALA A 16 -3.45 -43.52 0.55
N GLY A 17 -4.34 -43.74 -0.43
CA GLY A 17 -5.60 -44.45 -0.23
C GLY A 17 -5.44 -45.94 0.14
N ASP A 18 -4.33 -46.56 -0.27
CA ASP A 18 -4.02 -47.97 -0.01
C ASP A 18 -3.02 -48.14 1.15
N ASN A 19 -2.32 -47.07 1.53
CA ASN A 19 -1.23 -47.11 2.52
C ASN A 19 -1.58 -46.43 3.86
N LEU A 20 -2.52 -45.48 3.86
CA LEU A 20 -2.85 -44.67 5.04
C LEU A 20 -4.31 -44.88 5.39
N ASP A 21 -4.69 -46.06 5.90
CA ASP A 21 -6.10 -46.42 6.19
C ASP A 21 -6.87 -45.35 6.98
N LYS A 22 -6.21 -44.71 7.96
CA LYS A 22 -6.78 -43.60 8.77
C LYS A 22 -6.99 -42.30 7.97
N LEU A 23 -6.33 -42.15 6.84
CA LEU A 23 -6.34 -40.98 5.95
C LEU A 23 -6.82 -41.32 4.53
N ALA A 24 -7.44 -42.49 4.31
CA ALA A 24 -7.79 -42.99 2.97
C ALA A 24 -8.78 -42.09 2.19
N TYR A 25 -9.45 -41.14 2.87
CA TYR A 25 -10.32 -40.15 2.26
C TYR A 25 -9.56 -38.98 1.61
N LEU A 26 -8.27 -38.85 1.90
CA LEU A 26 -7.38 -37.82 1.36
C LEU A 26 -6.58 -38.36 0.17
N THR A 27 -6.32 -37.48 -0.79
CA THR A 27 -5.37 -37.76 -1.89
C THR A 27 -4.32 -36.68 -2.02
N PRO A 28 -3.08 -37.02 -2.38
CA PRO A 28 -2.03 -36.04 -2.57
C PRO A 28 -2.39 -35.08 -3.71
N VAL A 29 -2.10 -33.79 -3.50
CA VAL A 29 -2.05 -32.81 -4.58
C VAL A 29 -0.73 -32.98 -5.29
N LEU A 30 -0.75 -33.09 -6.62
CA LEU A 30 0.46 -33.26 -7.42
C LEU A 30 0.99 -31.89 -7.86
N ASP A 31 2.32 -31.79 -7.94
CA ASP A 31 3.02 -30.65 -8.54
C ASP A 31 3.03 -30.75 -10.08
N ASP A 32 3.66 -29.76 -10.74
CA ASP A 32 3.76 -29.68 -12.20
C ASP A 32 4.56 -30.83 -12.85
N HIS A 33 5.26 -31.63 -12.04
CA HIS A 33 6.03 -32.80 -12.46
C HIS A 33 5.29 -34.12 -12.19
N GLY A 34 4.08 -34.06 -11.63
CA GLY A 34 3.26 -35.23 -11.30
C GLY A 34 3.69 -35.93 -10.00
N GLU A 35 4.53 -35.30 -9.19
CA GLU A 35 4.95 -35.79 -7.88
C GLU A 35 4.09 -35.18 -6.77
N PRO A 36 3.93 -35.84 -5.60
CA PRO A 36 3.23 -35.22 -4.48
C PRO A 36 3.87 -33.89 -4.09
N TYR A 37 3.06 -32.83 -4.12
CA TYR A 37 3.44 -31.50 -3.69
C TYR A 37 3.86 -31.55 -2.22
N ARG A 38 5.06 -31.06 -1.94
CA ARG A 38 5.64 -31.11 -0.60
C ARG A 38 6.57 -29.93 -0.32
N CYS A 39 6.63 -29.57 0.96
CA CYS A 39 7.69 -28.73 1.52
C CYS A 39 8.54 -29.62 2.45
N SER A 40 9.87 -29.48 2.42
CA SER A 40 10.76 -30.31 3.24
C SER A 40 11.58 -29.43 4.17
N GLY A 41 11.48 -29.71 5.46
CA GLY A 41 12.28 -29.12 6.51
C GLY A 41 13.42 -30.02 6.96
N ALA A 42 14.14 -29.59 7.99
CA ALA A 42 15.23 -30.39 8.57
C ALA A 42 14.74 -31.66 9.31
N PHE A 43 13.49 -31.66 9.79
CA PHE A 43 12.95 -32.70 10.67
C PHE A 43 11.59 -33.26 10.24
N ALA A 44 11.04 -32.76 9.15
CA ALA A 44 9.76 -33.18 8.64
C ALA A 44 9.63 -32.89 7.14
N VAL A 45 8.71 -33.58 6.50
CA VAL A 45 8.22 -33.28 5.16
C VAL A 45 6.71 -33.12 5.23
N VAL A 46 6.18 -32.09 4.59
CA VAL A 46 4.78 -31.68 4.69
C VAL A 46 4.16 -31.79 3.31
N PHE A 47 3.14 -32.63 3.18
CA PHE A 47 2.44 -32.89 1.93
C PHE A 47 1.12 -32.15 1.87
N LYS A 48 0.80 -31.60 0.69
CA LYS A 48 -0.53 -31.04 0.43
C LYS A 48 -1.49 -32.16 0.07
N MET A 49 -2.54 -32.33 0.86
CA MET A 49 -3.56 -33.37 0.71
C MET A 49 -4.91 -32.72 0.41
N GLN A 50 -5.76 -33.39 -0.37
CA GLN A 50 -7.11 -32.95 -0.67
C GLN A 50 -8.12 -34.00 -0.22
N ASP A 51 -9.13 -33.58 0.52
CA ASP A 51 -10.33 -34.39 0.76
C ASP A 51 -11.21 -34.35 -0.50
N LYS A 52 -11.37 -35.50 -1.15
CA LYS A 52 -12.16 -35.62 -2.39
C LYS A 52 -13.65 -35.36 -2.18
N SER A 53 -14.17 -35.53 -0.97
CA SER A 53 -15.59 -35.39 -0.68
C SER A 53 -16.00 -33.94 -0.44
N THR A 54 -15.13 -33.15 0.20
CA THR A 54 -15.38 -31.74 0.54
C THR A 54 -14.64 -30.76 -0.37
N GLY A 55 -13.61 -31.21 -1.07
CA GLY A 55 -12.69 -30.36 -1.85
C GLY A 55 -11.70 -29.58 -0.99
N LYS A 56 -11.74 -29.72 0.34
CA LYS A 56 -10.88 -29.00 1.29
C LYS A 56 -9.44 -29.53 1.24
N TYR A 57 -8.47 -28.62 1.37
CA TYR A 57 -7.05 -28.96 1.45
C TYR A 57 -6.57 -29.06 2.90
N TYR A 58 -5.61 -29.96 3.12
CA TYR A 58 -4.97 -30.25 4.39
C TYR A 58 -3.46 -30.36 4.21
N ALA A 59 -2.70 -30.06 5.26
CA ALA A 59 -1.27 -30.32 5.35
C ALA A 59 -1.05 -31.61 6.16
N LEU A 60 -0.34 -32.57 5.58
CA LEU A 60 0.08 -33.82 6.23
C LEU A 60 1.58 -33.75 6.52
N LYS A 61 1.94 -33.54 7.79
CA LYS A 61 3.33 -33.51 8.25
C LYS A 61 3.80 -34.91 8.62
N CYS A 62 4.88 -35.35 8.01
CA CYS A 62 5.56 -36.61 8.29
C CYS A 62 6.93 -36.32 8.89
N PHE A 63 7.23 -36.89 10.06
CA PHE A 63 8.47 -36.61 10.78
C PHE A 63 9.63 -37.45 10.26
N THR A 64 10.85 -36.91 10.22
CA THR A 64 12.05 -37.66 9.82
C THR A 64 12.94 -38.03 11.00
N GLU A 65 12.67 -37.50 12.20
CA GLU A 65 13.40 -37.78 13.45
C GLU A 65 12.47 -37.67 14.68
N GLU A 66 12.90 -38.21 15.81
CA GLU A 66 12.17 -38.13 17.09
C GLU A 66 12.21 -36.71 17.66
N GLN A 67 11.06 -36.21 18.12
CA GLN A 67 10.97 -34.94 18.85
C GLN A 67 10.22 -35.16 20.18
N GLU A 68 10.96 -35.13 21.28
CA GLU A 68 10.40 -35.37 22.62
C GLU A 68 9.36 -34.28 22.96
N GLY A 69 8.15 -34.69 23.37
CA GLY A 69 7.08 -33.78 23.80
C GLY A 69 6.32 -33.03 22.69
N ARG A 70 6.56 -33.36 21.41
CA ARG A 70 6.01 -32.62 20.26
C ARG A 70 4.48 -32.53 20.23
N ALA A 71 3.75 -33.60 20.57
CA ALA A 71 2.28 -33.61 20.59
C ALA A 71 1.65 -32.64 21.61
N ASP A 72 2.34 -32.35 22.71
CA ASP A 72 1.91 -31.37 23.71
C ASP A 72 2.31 -29.95 23.27
N ALA A 73 3.50 -29.79 22.67
CA ALA A 73 3.96 -28.53 22.11
C ALA A 73 3.02 -28.01 21.01
N TYR A 74 2.67 -28.83 20.02
CA TYR A 74 1.77 -28.44 18.92
C TYR A 74 0.36 -28.04 19.36
N ARG A 75 -0.16 -28.62 20.45
CA ARG A 75 -1.47 -28.22 20.99
C ARG A 75 -1.42 -26.87 21.69
N GLN A 76 -0.41 -26.67 22.52
CA GLN A 76 -0.15 -25.37 23.12
C GLN A 76 0.06 -24.31 22.02
N ILE A 77 0.64 -24.70 20.88
CA ILE A 77 0.79 -23.81 19.72
C ILE A 77 -0.54 -23.32 19.20
N ALA A 78 -1.43 -24.25 18.85
CA ALA A 78 -2.73 -23.89 18.32
C ALA A 78 -3.56 -23.08 19.33
N ASP A 79 -3.51 -23.41 20.61
CA ASP A 79 -4.26 -22.71 21.65
C ASP A 79 -3.76 -21.27 21.88
N GLU A 80 -2.44 -21.05 21.89
CA GLU A 80 -1.87 -19.70 22.03
C GLU A 80 -2.11 -18.85 20.77
N LEU A 81 -1.98 -19.45 19.57
CA LEU A 81 -2.17 -18.73 18.30
C LEU A 81 -3.64 -18.44 17.97
N ASP A 82 -4.62 -19.24 18.43
CA ASP A 82 -6.05 -18.95 18.25
C ASP A 82 -6.48 -17.65 18.95
N MET A 83 -5.69 -17.18 19.91
CA MET A 83 -5.93 -15.94 20.66
C MET A 83 -5.23 -14.71 20.07
N VAL A 84 -4.44 -14.87 19.01
CA VAL A 84 -3.67 -13.78 18.36
C VAL A 84 -4.40 -13.30 17.11
N ASP A 85 -4.91 -12.07 17.15
CA ASP A 85 -5.53 -11.41 16.00
C ASP A 85 -4.45 -10.64 15.19
N SER A 86 -3.91 -11.27 14.14
CA SER A 86 -2.90 -10.65 13.27
C SER A 86 -2.92 -11.25 11.86
N PRO A 87 -2.75 -10.43 10.80
CA PRO A 87 -2.62 -10.95 9.43
C PRO A 87 -1.29 -11.70 9.21
N TYR A 88 -0.29 -11.47 10.07
CA TYR A 88 1.06 -12.02 9.93
C TYR A 88 1.21 -13.45 10.47
N ILE A 89 0.19 -14.00 11.13
CA ILE A 89 0.17 -15.38 11.62
C ILE A 89 -1.17 -16.00 11.27
N THR A 90 -1.14 -17.26 10.86
CA THR A 90 -2.37 -18.05 10.71
C THR A 90 -2.33 -19.19 11.72
N SER A 91 -3.31 -19.21 12.64
CA SER A 91 -3.49 -20.38 13.51
C SER A 91 -3.91 -21.58 12.66
N VAL A 92 -3.12 -22.65 12.73
CA VAL A 92 -3.40 -23.91 12.04
C VAL A 92 -4.04 -24.85 13.05
N LYS A 93 -5.24 -25.35 12.74
CA LYS A 93 -5.91 -26.31 13.61
C LYS A 93 -5.32 -27.70 13.39
N TYR A 94 -4.80 -28.30 14.45
CA TYR A 94 -4.42 -29.71 14.47
C TYR A 94 -5.68 -30.57 14.63
N MET A 95 -5.95 -31.44 13.67
CA MET A 95 -7.23 -32.15 13.60
C MET A 95 -7.33 -33.31 14.60
N GLU A 96 -6.22 -33.99 14.91
CA GLU A 96 -6.20 -35.17 15.79
C GLU A 96 -4.94 -35.24 16.67
N LYS A 97 -4.95 -36.13 17.67
CA LYS A 97 -3.71 -36.61 18.32
C LYS A 97 -2.83 -37.25 17.24
N GLU A 98 -1.50 -37.26 17.44
CA GLU A 98 -0.55 -37.93 16.54
C GLU A 98 -1.13 -39.21 15.94
N LEU A 99 -1.22 -39.21 14.61
CA LEU A 99 -1.70 -40.34 13.85
C LEU A 99 -0.51 -41.25 13.56
N PHE A 100 -0.71 -42.54 13.71
CA PHE A 100 0.27 -43.54 13.31
C PHE A 100 -0.27 -44.24 12.06
N VAL A 101 0.51 -44.25 10.99
CA VAL A 101 0.12 -44.75 9.66
C VAL A 101 1.14 -45.78 9.16
N ASP A 102 0.66 -46.75 8.39
CA ASP A 102 1.49 -47.85 7.90
C ASP A 102 2.39 -47.41 6.73
N CYS A 103 3.65 -47.83 6.74
CA CYS A 103 4.50 -47.82 5.55
C CYS A 103 4.66 -49.27 5.10
N GLN A 104 4.27 -49.62 3.86
CA GLN A 104 4.44 -50.98 3.33
C GLN A 104 5.92 -51.45 3.19
N CYS A 105 6.89 -50.79 3.84
CA CYS A 105 8.31 -51.12 3.78
C CYS A 105 8.83 -51.91 5.00
N GLU A 106 8.31 -51.74 6.22
CA GLU A 106 8.62 -52.55 7.42
C GLU A 106 7.42 -52.56 8.39
N GLU A 107 7.35 -53.48 9.36
CA GLU A 107 6.24 -53.66 10.33
C GLU A 107 6.01 -52.46 11.30
N ASP A 108 6.54 -51.28 11.00
CA ASP A 108 6.53 -50.11 11.88
C ASP A 108 5.55 -49.03 11.35
N GLU A 109 4.53 -48.68 12.16
CA GLU A 109 3.71 -47.48 11.95
C GLU A 109 4.55 -46.22 12.21
N PHE A 110 4.37 -45.15 11.43
CA PHE A 110 5.08 -43.88 11.64
C PHE A 110 4.15 -42.73 12.01
N PRO A 111 4.62 -41.76 12.82
CA PRO A 111 3.82 -40.64 13.27
C PRO A 111 3.63 -39.59 12.16
N VAL A 112 2.41 -39.11 12.01
CA VAL A 112 2.02 -38.00 11.15
C VAL A 112 1.07 -37.04 11.87
N LEU A 113 1.06 -35.78 11.43
CA LEU A 113 0.11 -34.77 11.88
C LEU A 113 -0.70 -34.23 10.71
N LEU A 114 -2.02 -34.18 10.90
CA LEU A 114 -2.94 -33.57 9.96
C LEU A 114 -3.36 -32.19 10.45
N MET A 115 -3.24 -31.22 9.55
CA MET A 115 -3.37 -29.79 9.80
C MET A 115 -4.20 -29.11 8.71
N ASP A 116 -4.79 -27.95 9.00
CA ASP A 116 -5.37 -27.10 7.96
C ASP A 116 -4.29 -26.63 6.97
N TRP A 117 -4.61 -26.63 5.67
CA TRP A 117 -3.73 -26.06 4.65
C TRP A 117 -3.93 -24.54 4.57
N VAL A 118 -2.84 -23.78 4.69
CA VAL A 118 -2.83 -22.33 4.44
C VAL A 118 -2.60 -22.08 2.95
N GLU A 119 -3.58 -21.46 2.29
CA GLU A 119 -3.46 -21.11 0.88
C GLU A 119 -2.40 -20.04 0.61
N GLY A 120 -1.59 -20.28 -0.42
CA GLY A 120 -0.47 -19.45 -0.83
C GLY A 120 0.72 -20.30 -1.30
N GLU A 121 1.84 -19.63 -1.57
CA GLU A 121 3.12 -20.26 -1.91
C GLU A 121 4.19 -19.87 -0.88
N THR A 122 5.21 -20.72 -0.69
CA THR A 122 6.32 -20.39 0.22
C THR A 122 7.11 -19.20 -0.30
N MET A 123 7.77 -18.45 0.58
CA MET A 123 8.62 -17.34 0.17
C MET A 123 9.79 -17.78 -0.69
N GLU A 124 10.33 -18.97 -0.43
CA GLU A 124 11.31 -19.59 -1.32
C GLU A 124 10.78 -19.74 -2.75
N THR A 125 9.58 -20.33 -2.92
CA THR A 125 8.94 -20.52 -4.22
C THR A 125 8.66 -19.19 -4.91
N TYR A 126 8.11 -18.23 -4.16
CA TYR A 126 7.81 -16.90 -4.67
C TYR A 126 9.07 -16.18 -5.14
N ILE A 127 10.16 -16.24 -4.36
CA ILE A 127 11.45 -15.64 -4.74
C ILE A 127 11.98 -16.34 -5.99
N ALA A 128 12.00 -17.66 -6.05
CA ALA A 128 12.47 -18.41 -7.21
C ALA A 128 11.73 -18.04 -8.49
N ALA A 129 10.42 -17.77 -8.40
CA ALA A 129 9.60 -17.34 -9.53
C ALA A 129 9.76 -15.84 -9.89
N ASN A 130 10.11 -14.99 -8.92
CA ASN A 130 9.99 -13.52 -9.06
C ASN A 130 11.30 -12.73 -8.84
N TYR A 131 12.44 -13.36 -8.56
CA TYR A 131 13.67 -12.65 -8.17
C TYR A 131 14.22 -11.69 -9.25
N HIS A 132 13.89 -11.90 -10.53
CA HIS A 132 14.20 -10.95 -11.61
C HIS A 132 13.22 -9.77 -11.69
N ASN A 133 12.08 -9.82 -11.00
CA ASN A 133 11.10 -8.74 -10.93
C ASN A 133 11.43 -7.81 -9.75
N GLN A 134 12.07 -6.69 -10.06
CA GLN A 134 12.52 -5.69 -9.09
C GLN A 134 11.37 -5.20 -8.17
N SER A 135 10.20 -4.95 -8.74
CA SER A 135 9.03 -4.42 -8.03
C SER A 135 8.46 -5.44 -7.05
N ALA A 136 8.33 -6.70 -7.50
CA ALA A 136 7.86 -7.80 -6.67
C ALA A 136 8.81 -8.03 -5.48
N MET A 137 10.11 -8.07 -5.74
CA MET A 137 11.13 -8.25 -4.71
C MET A 137 11.23 -7.07 -3.75
N SER A 138 11.09 -5.84 -4.24
CA SER A 138 11.07 -4.64 -3.38
C SER A 138 9.85 -4.66 -2.45
N MET A 139 8.67 -4.99 -2.98
CA MET A 139 7.44 -5.09 -2.18
C MET A 139 7.50 -6.24 -1.17
N LEU A 140 8.09 -7.38 -1.57
CA LEU A 140 8.34 -8.50 -0.67
C LEU A 140 9.27 -8.08 0.49
N CYS A 141 10.37 -7.39 0.20
CA CYS A 141 11.28 -6.84 1.20
C CYS A 141 10.56 -5.91 2.18
N TYR A 142 9.74 -4.99 1.67
CA TYR A 142 8.96 -4.06 2.50
C TYR A 142 7.96 -4.78 3.41
N ARG A 143 7.18 -5.73 2.86
CA ARG A 143 6.22 -6.53 3.63
C ARG A 143 6.92 -7.39 4.67
N PHE A 144 8.07 -7.97 4.33
CA PHE A 144 8.89 -8.74 5.26
C PHE A 144 9.40 -7.85 6.41
N GLY A 145 9.90 -6.64 6.12
CA GLY A 145 10.34 -5.69 7.15
C GLY A 145 9.23 -5.37 8.17
N LYS A 146 8.00 -5.17 7.70
CA LYS A 146 6.83 -4.98 8.57
C LYS A 146 6.54 -6.22 9.43
N MET A 147 6.53 -7.40 8.82
CA MET A 147 6.30 -8.66 9.52
C MET A 147 7.39 -8.92 10.58
N ALA A 148 8.66 -8.71 10.23
CA ALA A 148 9.80 -8.88 11.13
C ALA A 148 9.73 -7.94 12.34
N ALA A 149 9.40 -6.66 12.12
CA ALA A 149 9.19 -5.70 13.19
C ALA A 149 8.03 -6.08 14.12
N TRP A 150 6.94 -6.60 13.55
CA TRP A 150 5.81 -7.08 14.32
C TRP A 150 6.16 -8.34 15.12
N LEU A 151 6.73 -9.37 14.50
CA LEU A 151 7.13 -10.63 15.14
C LEU A 151 8.04 -10.38 16.33
N ARG A 152 9.00 -9.47 16.20
CA ARG A 152 9.93 -9.14 17.28
C ARG A 152 9.27 -8.46 18.49
N SER A 153 8.13 -7.82 18.30
CA SER A 153 7.35 -7.23 19.39
C SER A 153 6.45 -8.23 20.10
N GLN A 154 6.32 -9.46 19.58
CA GLN A 154 5.49 -10.51 20.16
C GLN A 154 6.31 -11.36 21.13
N SER A 155 5.83 -11.48 22.36
CA SER A 155 6.49 -12.29 23.40
C SER A 155 6.31 -13.80 23.21
N PHE A 156 5.45 -14.21 22.30
CA PHE A 156 5.20 -15.63 21.97
C PHE A 156 5.97 -16.09 20.72
N ALA A 157 6.53 -15.17 19.94
CA ALA A 157 7.30 -15.51 18.74
C ALA A 157 8.72 -15.89 19.17
N HIS A 158 9.10 -17.16 18.99
CA HIS A 158 10.41 -17.71 19.36
C HIS A 158 11.00 -18.56 18.22
N GLY A 159 12.32 -18.72 18.19
CA GLY A 159 13.02 -19.57 17.21
C GLY A 159 13.68 -18.82 16.05
N ASP A 160 14.40 -19.54 15.19
CA ASP A 160 14.89 -19.01 13.92
C ASP A 160 13.73 -18.74 12.95
N VAL A 161 13.96 -17.96 11.89
CA VAL A 161 12.99 -17.78 10.79
C VAL A 161 13.66 -18.11 9.49
N LYS A 162 12.89 -18.69 8.58
CA LYS A 162 13.33 -19.05 7.25
C LYS A 162 12.27 -18.72 6.20
N PRO A 163 12.66 -18.60 4.92
CA PRO A 163 11.71 -18.32 3.83
C PRO A 163 10.63 -19.40 3.64
N ASP A 164 10.93 -20.68 3.81
CA ASP A 164 9.97 -21.80 3.70
C ASP A 164 8.81 -21.70 4.71
N ASN A 165 9.07 -21.12 5.88
CA ASN A 165 8.08 -20.91 6.94
C ASN A 165 7.15 -19.71 6.69
N ILE A 166 7.36 -18.95 5.61
CA ILE A 166 6.58 -17.75 5.31
C ILE A 166 5.79 -17.99 4.03
N ILE A 167 4.47 -17.94 4.14
CA ILE A 167 3.56 -18.08 3.02
C ILE A 167 3.18 -16.70 2.47
N ILE A 168 3.31 -16.52 1.15
CA ILE A 168 2.75 -15.40 0.41
C ILE A 168 1.33 -15.80 0.01
N ARG A 169 0.34 -15.09 0.55
CA ARG A 169 -1.07 -15.26 0.20
C ARG A 169 -1.38 -14.69 -1.19
N PRO A 170 -2.50 -15.07 -1.83
CA PRO A 170 -2.90 -14.54 -3.13
C PRO A 170 -3.07 -13.00 -3.19
N ASP A 171 -3.38 -12.35 -2.06
CA ASP A 171 -3.43 -10.89 -1.93
C ASP A 171 -2.03 -10.25 -1.72
N GLY A 172 -1.00 -11.08 -1.62
CA GLY A 172 0.39 -10.72 -1.39
C GLY A 172 0.74 -10.47 0.08
N SER A 173 -0.19 -10.63 1.01
CA SER A 173 0.12 -10.59 2.45
C SER A 173 1.05 -11.74 2.83
N LEU A 174 1.89 -11.50 3.84
CA LEU A 174 2.79 -12.51 4.38
C LEU A 174 2.18 -13.10 5.64
N THR A 175 2.23 -14.42 5.76
CA THR A 175 1.81 -15.10 6.97
C THR A 175 2.85 -16.14 7.35
N LEU A 176 3.29 -16.12 8.61
CA LEU A 176 4.15 -17.14 9.17
C LEU A 176 3.30 -18.39 9.42
N VAL A 177 3.76 -19.51 8.89
CA VAL A 177 3.15 -20.82 9.09
C VAL A 177 4.21 -21.76 9.60
N ASP A 178 3.96 -22.31 10.78
CA ASP A 178 4.87 -23.26 11.38
C ASP A 178 4.43 -24.70 11.07
N TYR A 179 4.84 -25.20 9.90
CA TYR A 179 4.69 -26.63 9.61
C TYR A 179 5.85 -27.46 10.15
N ASP A 180 6.99 -26.86 10.49
CA ASP A 180 8.21 -27.57 10.90
C ASP A 180 8.36 -27.72 12.41
N GLY A 181 7.59 -26.98 13.21
CA GLY A 181 7.65 -26.98 14.67
C GLY A 181 8.57 -25.91 15.25
N MET A 182 8.75 -24.80 14.56
CA MET A 182 9.13 -23.51 15.13
C MET A 182 8.07 -22.97 16.11
N PHE A 183 8.02 -23.62 17.28
CA PHE A 183 7.60 -23.17 18.61
C PHE A 183 6.40 -22.23 18.76
N VAL A 184 5.48 -22.65 19.64
CA VAL A 184 4.62 -21.81 20.49
C VAL A 184 4.07 -22.68 21.66
N PRO A 185 4.83 -22.81 22.74
CA PRO A 185 4.30 -22.18 23.95
C PRO A 185 5.33 -21.21 24.50
N SER A 186 4.90 -20.38 25.45
CA SER A 186 5.81 -19.62 26.32
C SER A 186 6.90 -20.51 26.94
N MET A 187 8.02 -20.65 26.24
CA MET A 187 9.21 -21.41 26.64
C MET A 187 10.06 -20.61 27.63
N LYS A 188 9.42 -19.79 28.46
CA LYS A 188 10.11 -18.91 29.40
C LYS A 188 10.90 -19.76 30.40
N GLY A 189 12.23 -19.75 30.26
CA GLY A 189 13.14 -20.55 31.08
C GLY A 189 13.46 -21.95 30.54
N CYS A 190 13.02 -22.30 29.32
CA CYS A 190 13.37 -23.54 28.63
C CYS A 190 14.58 -23.34 27.71
N LYS A 191 15.30 -24.42 27.41
CA LYS A 191 16.39 -24.42 26.41
C LYS A 191 15.83 -24.78 25.04
N SER A 192 16.48 -24.29 23.99
CA SER A 192 16.15 -24.73 22.65
C SER A 192 16.47 -26.23 22.48
N PRO A 193 15.58 -27.04 21.90
CA PRO A 193 15.90 -28.40 21.48
C PRO A 193 16.92 -28.44 20.34
N THR A 194 17.06 -27.36 19.55
CA THR A 194 18.03 -27.27 18.43
C THR A 194 18.77 -25.92 18.38
N VAL A 195 19.92 -25.85 17.72
CA VAL A 195 20.68 -24.58 17.53
C VAL A 195 20.05 -23.71 16.41
N GLY A 196 18.96 -24.19 15.78
CA GLY A 196 18.40 -23.60 14.58
C GLY A 196 19.18 -24.01 13.33
N THR A 197 18.78 -23.45 12.18
CA THR A 197 19.37 -23.81 10.89
C THR A 197 20.59 -22.97 10.58
N LYS A 198 21.70 -23.64 10.26
CA LYS A 198 23.03 -23.03 10.15
C LYS A 198 23.12 -21.81 9.24
N ASP A 199 22.34 -21.79 8.16
CA ASP A 199 22.33 -20.69 7.19
C ASP A 199 21.40 -19.52 7.58
N PHE A 200 20.61 -19.68 8.66
CA PHE A 200 19.72 -18.64 9.19
C PHE A 200 19.92 -18.37 10.69
N CYS A 201 20.77 -19.11 11.40
CA CYS A 201 21.09 -18.88 12.80
C CYS A 201 22.46 -18.21 12.98
N HIS A 202 22.64 -17.48 14.07
CA HIS A 202 23.92 -16.86 14.37
C HIS A 202 25.06 -17.92 14.51
N PRO A 203 26.27 -17.73 13.92
CA PRO A 203 27.32 -18.76 13.86
C PRO A 203 27.90 -19.18 15.23
N LEU A 204 27.67 -18.37 16.26
CA LEU A 204 28.06 -18.62 17.66
C LEU A 204 26.86 -18.99 18.55
N ARG A 205 25.68 -19.24 17.99
CA ARG A 205 24.50 -19.64 18.76
C ARG A 205 24.73 -21.01 19.41
N THR A 206 24.22 -21.16 20.61
CA THR A 206 24.23 -22.39 21.40
C THR A 206 22.81 -22.70 21.87
N MET A 207 22.56 -23.91 22.39
CA MET A 207 21.25 -24.28 22.95
C MET A 207 20.82 -23.41 24.15
N ASP A 208 21.80 -22.75 24.79
CA ASP A 208 21.60 -21.88 25.95
C ASP A 208 21.30 -20.42 25.54
N ASP A 209 21.59 -20.02 24.30
CA ASP A 209 21.26 -18.69 23.74
C ASP A 209 19.79 -18.64 23.26
N PHE A 210 18.87 -19.37 23.92
CA PHE A 210 17.46 -19.34 23.57
C PHE A 210 16.83 -18.08 24.17
N ASP A 211 16.66 -17.05 23.35
CA ASP A 211 16.04 -15.78 23.76
C ASP A 211 14.51 -15.88 23.88
N GLU A 212 13.93 -15.03 24.74
CA GLU A 212 12.48 -14.87 24.88
C GLU A 212 11.81 -14.26 23.63
N THR A 213 12.52 -14.18 22.50
CA THR A 213 12.01 -13.64 21.23
C THR A 213 12.63 -14.36 20.03
N ILE A 214 12.00 -14.16 18.87
CA ILE A 214 12.45 -14.63 17.57
C ILE A 214 13.89 -14.19 17.26
N ASP A 215 14.65 -15.01 16.54
CA ASP A 215 16.09 -14.80 16.29
C ASP A 215 16.34 -13.54 15.44
N ASP A 216 16.90 -12.53 16.09
CA ASP A 216 17.31 -11.24 15.52
C ASP A 216 18.18 -11.40 14.27
N PHE A 217 19.08 -12.40 14.31
CA PHE A 217 20.03 -12.64 13.24
C PHE A 217 19.34 -13.22 12.00
N SER A 218 18.40 -14.15 12.17
CA SER A 218 17.61 -14.70 11.06
C SER A 218 16.86 -13.59 10.32
N LEU A 219 16.15 -12.74 11.08
CA LEU A 219 15.40 -11.63 10.52
C LEU A 219 16.32 -10.66 9.76
N ALA A 220 17.45 -10.28 10.36
CA ALA A 220 18.39 -9.35 9.74
C ALA A 220 19.00 -9.93 8.45
N SER A 221 19.34 -11.22 8.45
CA SER A 221 19.90 -11.91 7.27
C SER A 221 18.90 -11.99 6.12
N ILE A 222 17.64 -12.33 6.40
CA ILE A 222 16.58 -12.39 5.40
C ILE A 222 16.29 -10.98 4.86
N ALA A 223 16.11 -9.98 5.72
CA ALA A 223 15.82 -8.60 5.30
C ALA A 223 16.91 -8.05 4.38
N LEU A 224 18.19 -8.21 4.77
CA LEU A 224 19.32 -7.78 3.95
C LEU A 224 19.36 -8.52 2.61
N SER A 225 19.13 -9.83 2.62
CA SER A 225 19.10 -10.63 1.39
C SER A 225 17.99 -10.18 0.44
N LEU A 226 16.77 -9.96 0.94
CA LEU A 226 15.65 -9.49 0.14
C LEU A 226 15.92 -8.12 -0.47
N LYS A 227 16.45 -7.17 0.31
CA LYS A 227 16.81 -5.84 -0.21
C LYS A 227 17.91 -5.95 -1.27
N ALA A 228 18.96 -6.72 -1.02
CA ALA A 228 20.04 -6.94 -1.96
C ALA A 228 19.53 -7.52 -3.30
N ILE A 229 18.71 -8.57 -3.25
CA ILE A 229 18.12 -9.20 -4.44
C ILE A 229 17.20 -8.21 -5.16
N SER A 230 16.41 -7.42 -4.42
CA SER A 230 15.55 -6.40 -5.01
C SER A 230 16.32 -5.28 -5.74
N MET A 231 17.58 -5.06 -5.40
CA MET A 231 18.44 -4.08 -6.07
C MET A 231 19.25 -4.69 -7.21
N ASN A 232 19.67 -5.95 -7.05
CA ASN A 232 20.45 -6.67 -8.03
C ASN A 232 20.13 -8.18 -7.98
N SER A 233 19.26 -8.63 -8.88
CA SER A 233 18.82 -10.03 -8.95
C SER A 233 19.96 -11.01 -9.22
N THR A 234 21.02 -10.58 -9.91
CA THR A 234 22.17 -11.43 -10.29
C THR A 234 22.97 -11.93 -9.09
N LEU A 235 22.79 -11.30 -7.92
CA LEU A 235 23.35 -11.79 -6.66
C LEU A 235 22.79 -13.16 -6.29
N LEU A 236 21.51 -13.40 -6.54
CA LEU A 236 20.90 -14.71 -6.26
C LEU A 236 21.44 -15.78 -7.23
N ASP A 237 21.62 -15.43 -8.51
CA ASP A 237 22.23 -16.33 -9.51
C ASP A 237 23.66 -16.76 -9.12
N THR A 238 24.42 -15.81 -8.56
CA THR A 238 25.86 -15.99 -8.31
C THR A 238 26.13 -16.64 -6.95
N TYR A 239 25.36 -16.28 -5.94
CA TYR A 239 25.65 -16.62 -4.54
C TYR A 239 24.54 -17.43 -3.85
N GLY A 240 23.33 -17.43 -4.41
CA GLY A 240 22.18 -18.13 -3.86
C GLY A 240 22.27 -19.65 -3.92
N ALA A 241 21.37 -20.34 -3.22
CA ALA A 241 21.00 -21.73 -3.49
C ALA A 241 19.49 -21.91 -3.21
N SER A 242 18.93 -23.11 -3.43
CA SER A 242 17.51 -23.35 -3.14
C SER A 242 17.21 -23.22 -1.64
N ASP A 243 18.09 -23.75 -0.79
CA ASP A 243 17.90 -23.85 0.66
C ASP A 243 18.45 -22.66 1.46
N ARG A 244 19.01 -21.64 0.78
CA ARG A 244 19.56 -20.43 1.41
C ARG A 244 19.45 -19.25 0.46
N LEU A 245 19.18 -18.06 1.01
CA LEU A 245 19.22 -16.82 0.23
C LEU A 245 20.68 -16.49 -0.15
N LEU A 246 21.18 -15.28 0.12
CA LEU A 246 22.51 -14.91 -0.35
C LEU A 246 23.66 -15.55 0.46
N PHE A 247 23.45 -15.84 1.73
CA PHE A 247 24.52 -16.19 2.66
C PHE A 247 24.56 -17.69 2.98
N SER A 248 25.75 -18.17 3.33
CA SER A 248 25.97 -19.47 3.96
C SER A 248 26.57 -19.32 5.36
N GLU A 249 26.57 -20.37 6.17
CA GLU A 249 27.22 -20.40 7.49
C GLU A 249 28.68 -19.89 7.44
N LYS A 250 29.40 -20.21 6.36
CA LYS A 250 30.80 -19.80 6.16
C LYS A 250 30.95 -18.28 6.01
N ASP A 251 29.99 -17.64 5.35
CA ASP A 251 29.98 -16.19 5.16
C ASP A 251 29.82 -15.47 6.50
N TYR A 252 28.97 -15.99 7.38
CA TYR A 252 28.79 -15.44 8.73
C TYR A 252 30.02 -15.65 9.63
N ARG A 253 30.67 -16.82 9.54
CA ARG A 253 31.85 -17.13 10.37
C ARG A 253 33.08 -16.29 10.01
N ASN A 254 33.23 -15.92 8.74
CA ASN A 254 34.37 -15.14 8.28
C ASN A 254 33.96 -14.04 7.27
N PRO A 255 33.30 -12.97 7.75
CA PRO A 255 32.73 -11.95 6.89
C PRO A 255 33.79 -11.21 6.07
N ALA A 256 35.01 -11.06 6.61
CA ALA A 256 36.13 -10.42 5.92
C ALA A 256 36.59 -11.16 4.65
N SER A 257 36.31 -12.47 4.55
CA SER A 257 36.64 -13.30 3.38
C SER A 257 35.43 -13.63 2.51
N SER A 258 34.23 -13.19 2.91
CA SER A 258 32.98 -13.50 2.20
C SER A 258 32.91 -12.74 0.88
N LYS A 259 32.74 -13.50 -0.20
CA LYS A 259 32.52 -12.94 -1.54
C LYS A 259 31.18 -12.25 -1.64
N VAL A 260 30.16 -12.76 -0.94
CA VAL A 260 28.82 -12.17 -0.87
C VAL A 260 28.90 -10.79 -0.24
N ILE A 261 29.52 -10.68 0.94
CA ILE A 261 29.69 -9.39 1.63
C ILE A 261 30.53 -8.42 0.81
N SER A 262 31.54 -8.90 0.09
CA SER A 262 32.32 -8.06 -0.83
C SER A 262 31.45 -7.50 -1.97
N ALA A 263 30.59 -8.32 -2.58
CA ALA A 263 29.69 -7.89 -3.66
C ALA A 263 28.62 -6.89 -3.18
N LEU A 264 28.16 -7.03 -1.93
CA LEU A 264 27.19 -6.12 -1.31
C LEU A 264 27.70 -4.69 -1.15
N GLN A 265 29.01 -4.45 -1.19
CA GLN A 265 29.59 -3.10 -1.07
C GLN A 265 29.14 -2.17 -2.20
N GLU A 266 28.83 -2.71 -3.38
CA GLU A 266 28.36 -1.95 -4.54
C GLU A 266 26.97 -1.33 -4.33
N LEU A 267 26.19 -1.87 -3.37
CA LEU A 267 24.83 -1.43 -3.07
C LEU A 267 24.76 -0.35 -1.97
N MET A 268 25.90 0.05 -1.40
CA MET A 268 26.00 1.00 -0.28
C MET A 268 25.60 2.45 -0.64
N CYS A 269 25.15 2.72 -1.87
CA CYS A 269 24.58 4.01 -2.25
C CYS A 269 23.12 4.18 -1.79
N ASP A 270 22.40 3.08 -1.52
CA ASP A 270 21.01 3.10 -1.07
C ASP A 270 20.92 3.18 0.47
N LYS A 271 20.10 4.11 0.98
CA LYS A 271 20.00 4.40 2.42
C LYS A 271 19.37 3.25 3.20
N ASP A 272 18.33 2.61 2.66
CA ASP A 272 17.65 1.49 3.30
C ASP A 272 18.57 0.26 3.33
N PHE A 273 19.30 0.03 2.24
CA PHE A 273 20.31 -1.01 2.16
C PHE A 273 21.41 -0.80 3.20
N CYS A 274 21.96 0.41 3.32
CA CYS A 274 22.96 0.74 4.35
C CYS A 274 22.43 0.47 5.76
N THR A 275 21.17 0.79 6.00
CA THR A 275 20.51 0.58 7.30
C THR A 275 20.40 -0.91 7.60
N LEU A 276 19.86 -1.71 6.68
CA LEU A 276 19.74 -3.17 6.84
C LEU A 276 21.10 -3.86 6.95
N TYR A 277 22.09 -3.41 6.17
CA TYR A 277 23.46 -3.91 6.26
C TYR A 277 24.09 -3.62 7.62
N SER A 278 23.86 -2.42 8.16
CA SER A 278 24.34 -2.04 9.50
C SER A 278 23.70 -2.89 10.61
N LEU A 279 22.39 -3.15 10.50
CA LEU A 279 21.65 -4.00 11.44
C LEU A 279 22.14 -5.45 11.38
N PHE A 280 22.34 -5.98 10.18
CA PHE A 280 22.93 -7.32 9.99
C PHE A 280 24.32 -7.44 10.61
N MET A 281 25.21 -6.47 10.36
CA MET A 281 26.56 -6.49 10.94
C MET A 281 26.52 -6.33 12.47
N LEU A 282 25.58 -5.56 13.01
CA LEU A 282 25.40 -5.41 14.45
C LEU A 282 24.89 -6.72 15.08
N ALA A 283 23.90 -7.37 14.46
CA ALA A 283 23.38 -8.66 14.89
C ALA A 283 24.48 -9.73 14.87
N LEU A 284 25.29 -9.78 13.81
CA LEU A 284 26.44 -10.69 13.69
C LEU A 284 27.54 -10.43 14.74
N ALA A 285 27.72 -9.18 15.16
CA ALA A 285 28.76 -8.82 16.12
C ALA A 285 28.31 -8.99 17.59
N ARG A 286 27.02 -8.77 17.87
CA ARG A 286 26.49 -8.67 19.24
C ARG A 286 25.62 -9.85 19.66
N LYS A 287 25.18 -10.71 18.72
CA LYS A 287 24.18 -11.77 18.92
C LYS A 287 22.78 -11.27 19.33
N GLU A 288 22.59 -9.95 19.47
CA GLU A 288 21.35 -9.33 19.93
C GLU A 288 21.21 -7.94 19.28
N LEU A 289 19.98 -7.58 18.92
CA LEU A 289 19.59 -6.24 18.51
C LEU A 289 18.62 -5.65 19.53
N SER A 290 18.69 -4.33 19.73
CA SER A 290 17.72 -3.65 20.59
C SER A 290 16.31 -3.72 19.98
N THR A 291 15.26 -3.77 20.81
CA THR A 291 13.87 -3.82 20.33
C THR A 291 13.49 -2.65 19.41
N CYS A 292 14.07 -1.46 19.63
CA CYS A 292 13.87 -0.30 18.77
C CYS A 292 14.53 -0.43 17.39
N SER A 293 15.59 -1.24 17.27
CA SER A 293 16.33 -1.43 16.01
C SER A 293 15.46 -2.04 14.92
N PHE A 294 14.42 -2.81 15.26
CA PHE A 294 13.56 -3.49 14.31
C PHE A 294 12.61 -2.55 13.57
N ARG A 295 12.32 -1.36 14.10
CA ARG A 295 11.57 -0.34 13.36
C ARG A 295 12.32 0.10 12.10
N LEU A 296 13.64 -0.02 12.11
CA LEU A 296 14.50 0.32 10.97
C LEU A 296 14.55 -0.77 9.89
N PHE A 297 13.90 -1.92 10.11
CA PHE A 297 13.71 -2.92 9.05
C PHE A 297 12.67 -2.45 8.02
N ILE A 298 11.79 -1.52 8.43
CA ILE A 298 10.76 -0.95 7.56
C ILE A 298 11.40 0.19 6.77
N GLY A 299 11.86 -0.12 5.55
CA GLY A 299 12.28 0.88 4.59
C GLY A 299 11.10 1.65 3.97
N GLU A 300 11.40 2.53 3.02
CA GLU A 300 10.37 3.24 2.28
C GLU A 300 9.45 2.24 1.54
N LYS A 301 8.14 2.49 1.56
CA LYS A 301 7.21 1.67 0.79
C LYS A 301 7.58 1.83 -0.69
N PRO A 302 7.96 0.75 -1.39
CA PRO A 302 8.32 0.87 -2.78
C PRO A 302 7.10 1.38 -3.53
N ILE A 303 7.28 2.51 -4.19
CA ILE A 303 6.38 2.94 -5.25
C ILE A 303 6.57 1.87 -6.31
N LEU A 304 5.66 0.90 -6.33
CA LEU A 304 5.62 -0.08 -7.40
C LEU A 304 5.64 0.75 -8.69
N PRO A 305 6.62 0.56 -9.59
CA PRO A 305 6.33 0.72 -10.98
C PRO A 305 5.13 -0.19 -11.17
N GLN A 306 3.94 0.42 -11.19
CA GLN A 306 2.83 -0.23 -11.86
C GLN A 306 3.47 -0.67 -13.17
N THR A 307 3.46 -1.97 -13.46
CA THR A 307 3.44 -2.34 -14.87
C THR A 307 2.22 -1.61 -15.38
N ILE A 308 2.45 -0.39 -15.87
CA ILE A 308 1.52 0.36 -16.66
C ILE A 308 1.48 -0.49 -17.93
N GLU A 309 0.70 -1.57 -17.90
CA GLU A 309 -0.17 -1.77 -19.04
C GLU A 309 -0.91 -0.44 -19.11
N ASP A 310 -0.49 0.39 -20.06
CA ASP A 310 -1.07 1.70 -20.35
C ASP A 310 -2.45 1.46 -20.93
N LEU A 311 -3.33 0.96 -20.05
CA LEU A 311 -4.70 0.74 -20.36
C LEU A 311 -5.33 2.11 -20.32
N SER A 312 -5.44 2.69 -21.51
CA SER A 312 -6.12 3.96 -21.71
C SER A 312 -7.53 3.92 -21.11
N THR A 313 -7.90 5.03 -20.48
CA THR A 313 -9.27 5.28 -20.01
C THR A 313 -10.24 5.50 -21.18
N LYS A 314 -9.75 5.72 -22.40
CA LYS A 314 -10.60 5.79 -23.61
C LYS A 314 -11.01 4.40 -24.05
N ALA A 315 -12.31 4.16 -24.07
CA ALA A 315 -12.88 2.96 -24.68
C ALA A 315 -12.71 3.00 -26.21
N THR A 316 -12.29 1.89 -26.83
CA THR A 316 -12.24 1.77 -28.29
C THR A 316 -13.58 1.31 -28.87
N ASP A 317 -13.79 1.55 -30.17
CA ASP A 317 -14.99 1.07 -30.87
C ASP A 317 -15.09 -0.46 -30.86
N GLU A 318 -13.96 -1.16 -30.90
CA GLU A 318 -13.89 -2.62 -30.78
C GLU A 318 -14.31 -3.09 -29.38
N GLU A 319 -13.78 -2.46 -28.32
CA GLU A 319 -14.16 -2.78 -26.93
C GLU A 319 -15.67 -2.59 -26.70
N LEU A 320 -16.26 -1.53 -27.25
CA LEU A 320 -17.69 -1.26 -27.16
C LEU A 320 -18.55 -2.27 -27.94
N LYS A 321 -18.05 -2.77 -29.09
CA LYS A 321 -18.75 -3.79 -29.91
C LYS A 321 -18.69 -5.18 -29.26
N GLU A 322 -17.55 -5.54 -28.66
CA GLU A 322 -17.35 -6.82 -27.98
C GLU A 322 -17.74 -6.79 -26.50
N ALA A 323 -18.29 -5.66 -26.02
CA ALA A 323 -18.60 -5.45 -24.62
C ALA A 323 -19.60 -6.48 -24.09
N PHE A 324 -19.30 -7.04 -22.94
CA PHE A 324 -20.25 -7.79 -22.15
C PHE A 324 -21.10 -6.82 -21.32
N THR A 325 -22.40 -7.09 -21.15
CA THR A 325 -23.31 -6.26 -20.36
C THR A 325 -23.82 -7.05 -19.17
N ASP A 326 -23.71 -6.49 -17.97
CA ASP A 326 -24.21 -7.13 -16.75
C ASP A 326 -25.74 -7.00 -16.57
N GLU A 327 -26.27 -7.52 -15.46
CA GLU A 327 -27.70 -7.47 -15.15
C GLU A 327 -28.26 -6.05 -14.93
N PHE A 328 -27.41 -5.05 -14.69
CA PHE A 328 -27.80 -3.65 -14.49
C PHE A 328 -27.67 -2.82 -15.78
N GLY A 329 -27.19 -3.43 -16.88
CA GLY A 329 -26.97 -2.76 -18.15
C GLY A 329 -25.59 -2.10 -18.27
N VAL A 330 -24.68 -2.31 -17.31
CA VAL A 330 -23.32 -1.78 -17.34
C VAL A 330 -22.45 -2.63 -18.25
N LYS A 331 -21.76 -1.95 -19.17
CA LYS A 331 -20.90 -2.55 -20.18
C LYS A 331 -19.46 -2.63 -19.68
N TYR A 332 -18.92 -3.83 -19.77
CA TYR A 332 -17.53 -4.17 -19.48
C TYR A 332 -16.80 -4.54 -20.77
N SER A 333 -15.49 -4.32 -20.80
CA SER A 333 -14.64 -4.93 -21.81
C SER A 333 -14.72 -6.46 -21.73
N LYS A 334 -14.39 -7.14 -22.83
CA LYS A 334 -14.45 -8.61 -22.93
C LYS A 334 -13.60 -9.35 -21.90
N ASP A 335 -12.49 -8.73 -21.48
CA ASP A 335 -11.60 -9.22 -20.43
C ASP A 335 -12.01 -8.76 -19.01
N GLU A 336 -13.13 -8.03 -18.89
CA GLU A 336 -13.70 -7.46 -17.66
C GLU A 336 -12.80 -6.45 -16.93
N ARG A 337 -11.69 -6.04 -17.55
CA ARG A 337 -10.71 -5.12 -16.95
C ARG A 337 -11.14 -3.66 -17.00
N LYS A 338 -12.07 -3.28 -17.88
CA LYS A 338 -12.58 -1.92 -18.03
C LYS A 338 -14.09 -1.85 -17.90
N ILE A 339 -14.59 -0.82 -17.23
CA ILE A 339 -15.98 -0.38 -17.35
C ILE A 339 -16.04 0.62 -18.48
N LEU A 340 -16.79 0.32 -19.53
CA LEU A 340 -16.87 1.15 -20.72
C LEU A 340 -18.02 2.15 -20.64
N GLN A 341 -19.19 1.70 -20.17
CA GLN A 341 -20.40 2.53 -20.16
C GLN A 341 -21.50 1.94 -19.27
N ALA A 342 -22.08 2.75 -18.40
CA ALA A 342 -23.27 2.47 -17.62
C ALA A 342 -24.49 3.16 -18.26
N PRO A 343 -25.71 2.62 -18.04
CA PRO A 343 -26.92 3.25 -18.53
C PRO A 343 -27.27 4.45 -17.65
N GLN A 344 -27.70 5.57 -18.25
CA GLN A 344 -28.10 6.79 -17.51
C GLN A 344 -29.25 6.55 -16.49
N GLY A 345 -30.04 5.48 -16.69
CA GLY A 345 -31.09 5.04 -15.78
C GLY A 345 -30.61 4.24 -14.57
N LEU A 346 -29.29 3.98 -14.44
CA LEU A 346 -28.71 3.29 -13.30
C LEU A 346 -29.06 4.04 -12.02
N ASN A 347 -29.60 3.31 -11.03
CA ASN A 347 -30.14 3.88 -9.82
C ASN A 347 -29.74 3.08 -8.58
N GLY A 348 -29.76 3.74 -7.42
CA GLY A 348 -29.44 3.10 -6.16
C GLY A 348 -27.93 2.90 -5.97
N THR A 349 -27.54 1.72 -5.48
CA THR A 349 -26.15 1.36 -5.22
C THR A 349 -25.66 0.40 -6.29
N TYR A 350 -24.51 0.69 -6.88
CA TYR A 350 -23.85 -0.20 -7.83
C TYR A 350 -22.49 -0.67 -7.30
N SER A 351 -22.20 -1.96 -7.42
CA SER A 351 -20.93 -2.54 -7.00
C SER A 351 -20.14 -2.98 -8.22
N ILE A 352 -18.97 -2.40 -8.42
CA ILE A 352 -18.09 -2.77 -9.53
C ILE A 352 -17.52 -4.18 -9.28
N ARG A 353 -17.46 -4.99 -10.35
CA ARG A 353 -16.90 -6.35 -10.32
C ARG A 353 -15.43 -6.36 -9.85
N LYS A 354 -15.07 -7.34 -9.02
CA LYS A 354 -13.67 -7.57 -8.63
C LYS A 354 -12.84 -7.92 -9.85
N GLY A 355 -11.61 -7.40 -9.92
CA GLY A 355 -10.69 -7.62 -11.05
C GLY A 355 -10.71 -6.50 -12.10
N THR A 356 -11.74 -5.63 -12.10
CA THR A 356 -11.74 -4.40 -12.90
C THR A 356 -10.57 -3.51 -12.52
N LYS A 357 -9.90 -2.94 -13.53
CA LYS A 357 -8.74 -2.06 -13.39
C LYS A 357 -9.06 -0.60 -13.69
N ILE A 358 -9.99 -0.33 -14.62
CA ILE A 358 -10.26 1.03 -15.10
C ILE A 358 -11.74 1.33 -15.16
N ILE A 359 -12.07 2.55 -14.77
CA ILE A 359 -13.34 3.19 -15.08
C ILE A 359 -13.08 4.14 -16.25
N CYS A 360 -13.59 3.80 -17.44
CA CYS A 360 -13.32 4.57 -18.64
C CYS A 360 -13.90 5.99 -18.60
N ASP A 361 -13.42 6.80 -19.54
CA ASP A 361 -13.95 8.12 -19.82
C ASP A 361 -15.47 8.05 -19.98
N ARG A 362 -16.17 8.91 -19.23
CA ARG A 362 -17.63 9.04 -19.24
C ARG A 362 -18.39 7.74 -18.92
N ALA A 363 -17.75 6.76 -18.27
CA ALA A 363 -18.35 5.46 -18.00
C ALA A 363 -19.70 5.56 -17.27
N PHE A 364 -19.85 6.44 -16.27
CA PHE A 364 -21.09 6.67 -15.52
C PHE A 364 -21.70 8.05 -15.79
N VAL A 365 -21.37 8.68 -16.92
CA VAL A 365 -21.86 10.04 -17.21
C VAL A 365 -23.39 10.12 -17.17
N ASP A 366 -23.91 11.17 -16.56
CA ASP A 366 -25.35 11.43 -16.41
C ASP A 366 -26.15 10.31 -15.72
N CYS A 367 -25.52 9.44 -14.92
CA CYS A 367 -26.20 8.48 -14.03
C CYS A 367 -26.85 9.22 -12.84
N LYS A 368 -27.84 10.08 -13.14
CA LYS A 368 -28.43 11.07 -12.22
C LYS A 368 -29.06 10.46 -10.97
N SER A 369 -29.43 9.18 -11.02
CA SER A 369 -30.09 8.46 -9.92
C SER A 369 -29.16 7.49 -9.16
N LEU A 370 -27.90 7.37 -9.57
CA LEU A 370 -26.89 6.60 -8.85
C LEU A 370 -26.60 7.31 -7.53
N ARG A 371 -26.79 6.60 -6.41
CA ARG A 371 -26.62 7.14 -5.05
C ARG A 371 -25.30 6.74 -4.43
N SER A 372 -24.88 5.50 -4.68
CA SER A 372 -23.65 4.94 -4.13
C SER A 372 -22.94 4.08 -5.16
N ILE A 373 -21.61 4.11 -5.14
CA ILE A 373 -20.79 3.18 -5.91
C ILE A 373 -19.72 2.55 -5.04
N VAL A 374 -19.61 1.22 -5.12
CA VAL A 374 -18.56 0.45 -4.45
C VAL A 374 -17.45 0.15 -5.46
N ILE A 375 -16.28 0.76 -5.24
CA ILE A 375 -15.10 0.62 -6.09
C ILE A 375 -14.15 -0.39 -5.41
N PRO A 376 -13.91 -1.58 -5.99
CA PRO A 376 -13.04 -2.58 -5.38
C PRO A 376 -11.56 -2.20 -5.50
N ASP A 377 -10.75 -2.75 -4.59
CA ASP A 377 -9.29 -2.65 -4.67
C ASP A 377 -8.77 -3.21 -6.00
N GLY A 378 -7.78 -2.52 -6.57
CA GLY A 378 -7.14 -2.88 -7.82
C GLY A 378 -7.54 -2.02 -9.01
N ILE A 379 -8.52 -1.11 -8.86
CA ILE A 379 -8.76 -0.04 -9.84
C ILE A 379 -7.63 0.97 -9.76
N THR A 380 -7.00 1.25 -10.90
CA THR A 380 -5.82 2.12 -11.01
C THR A 380 -6.14 3.51 -11.55
N SER A 381 -7.25 3.67 -12.30
CA SER A 381 -7.56 4.96 -12.96
C SER A 381 -9.06 5.23 -13.07
N ILE A 382 -9.42 6.49 -12.85
CA ILE A 382 -10.76 7.05 -13.09
C ILE A 382 -10.67 8.03 -14.27
N GLY A 383 -11.31 7.71 -15.38
CA GLY A 383 -11.22 8.45 -16.63
C GLY A 383 -11.90 9.82 -16.64
N TYR A 384 -11.71 10.52 -17.75
CA TYR A 384 -12.29 11.84 -18.02
C TYR A 384 -13.81 11.80 -17.88
N GLY A 385 -14.38 12.65 -17.02
CA GLY A 385 -15.82 12.75 -16.84
C GLY A 385 -16.49 11.46 -16.38
N ALA A 386 -15.75 10.51 -15.78
CA ALA A 386 -16.24 9.18 -15.45
C ALA A 386 -17.56 9.19 -14.68
N PHE A 387 -17.75 10.12 -13.75
CA PHE A 387 -18.97 10.32 -12.95
C PHE A 387 -19.64 11.68 -13.20
N SER A 388 -19.27 12.39 -14.27
CA SER A 388 -19.83 13.71 -14.58
C SER A 388 -21.37 13.65 -14.67
N GLY A 389 -22.07 14.56 -13.98
CA GLY A 389 -23.53 14.62 -13.94
C GLY A 389 -24.22 13.57 -13.05
N CYS A 390 -23.49 12.82 -12.23
CA CYS A 390 -24.06 11.90 -11.22
C CYS A 390 -24.67 12.66 -10.03
N LYS A 391 -25.75 13.41 -10.27
CA LYS A 391 -26.32 14.38 -9.31
C LYS A 391 -26.70 13.81 -7.95
N SER A 392 -27.05 12.53 -7.86
CA SER A 392 -27.45 11.86 -6.62
C SER A 392 -26.32 11.10 -5.93
N LEU A 393 -25.12 11.04 -6.51
CA LEU A 393 -24.00 10.27 -5.97
C LEU A 393 -23.54 10.95 -4.67
N ALA A 394 -23.69 10.25 -3.56
CA ALA A 394 -23.36 10.73 -2.22
C ALA A 394 -22.30 9.83 -1.55
N ASP A 395 -22.37 8.52 -1.78
CA ASP A 395 -21.51 7.54 -1.10
C ASP A 395 -20.54 6.88 -2.09
N ILE A 396 -19.27 7.28 -2.01
CA ILE A 396 -18.18 6.73 -2.81
C ILE A 396 -16.90 6.69 -1.97
N VAL A 397 -16.15 5.59 -2.09
CA VAL A 397 -14.81 5.44 -1.53
C VAL A 397 -13.88 5.15 -2.69
N ILE A 398 -12.82 5.96 -2.85
CA ILE A 398 -11.79 5.75 -3.87
C ILE A 398 -10.68 4.91 -3.22
N PRO A 399 -10.37 3.70 -3.74
CA PRO A 399 -9.40 2.81 -3.12
C PRO A 399 -7.96 3.28 -3.35
N ASP A 400 -7.05 2.88 -2.45
CA ASP A 400 -5.62 3.23 -2.45
C ASP A 400 -4.87 2.84 -3.72
N SER A 401 -5.45 2.00 -4.57
CA SER A 401 -4.86 1.61 -5.85
C SER A 401 -4.99 2.67 -6.95
N VAL A 402 -5.87 3.67 -6.79
CA VAL A 402 -6.14 4.70 -7.82
C VAL A 402 -5.02 5.73 -7.86
N SER A 403 -4.25 5.78 -8.94
CA SER A 403 -3.13 6.73 -9.10
C SER A 403 -3.51 8.05 -9.77
N SER A 404 -4.69 8.14 -10.40
CA SER A 404 -5.13 9.35 -11.11
C SER A 404 -6.65 9.53 -11.13
N ILE A 405 -7.07 10.79 -11.02
CA ILE A 405 -8.45 11.25 -11.21
C ILE A 405 -8.45 12.18 -12.43
N GLY A 406 -9.12 11.74 -13.50
CA GLY A 406 -9.17 12.51 -14.75
C GLY A 406 -9.95 13.82 -14.65
N ASP A 407 -9.80 14.66 -15.67
CA ASP A 407 -10.52 15.93 -15.75
C ASP A 407 -12.05 15.69 -15.75
N CYS A 408 -12.79 16.59 -15.11
CA CYS A 408 -14.24 16.53 -14.91
C CYS A 408 -14.76 15.24 -14.24
N ALA A 409 -13.90 14.40 -13.64
CA ALA A 409 -14.27 13.06 -13.19
C ALA A 409 -15.54 13.02 -12.31
N PHE A 410 -15.72 13.99 -11.41
CA PHE A 410 -16.88 14.11 -10.52
C PHE A 410 -17.68 15.40 -10.75
N GLU A 411 -17.52 16.05 -11.91
CA GLU A 411 -18.25 17.27 -12.26
C GLU A 411 -19.77 17.11 -12.02
N GLY A 412 -20.39 18.04 -11.32
CA GLY A 412 -21.83 18.07 -11.09
C GLY A 412 -22.36 16.94 -10.21
N CYS A 413 -21.50 16.29 -9.40
CA CYS A 413 -21.92 15.36 -8.34
C CYS A 413 -22.53 16.13 -7.16
N LYS A 414 -23.71 16.71 -7.37
CA LYS A 414 -24.35 17.68 -6.45
C LYS A 414 -24.69 17.16 -5.07
N SER A 415 -24.71 15.84 -4.86
CA SER A 415 -24.99 15.21 -3.55
C SER A 415 -23.74 14.68 -2.84
N LEU A 416 -22.55 14.82 -3.44
CA LEU A 416 -21.30 14.37 -2.83
C LEU A 416 -20.94 15.30 -1.68
N CYS A 417 -20.99 14.79 -0.44
CA CYS A 417 -20.78 15.60 0.76
C CYS A 417 -19.33 15.63 1.25
N SER A 418 -18.62 14.52 1.12
CA SER A 418 -17.24 14.38 1.57
C SER A 418 -16.51 13.36 0.72
N LEU A 419 -15.21 13.55 0.54
CA LEU A 419 -14.36 12.61 -0.17
C LEU A 419 -12.96 12.59 0.42
N VAL A 420 -12.36 11.40 0.48
CA VAL A 420 -10.95 11.22 0.80
C VAL A 420 -10.24 10.79 -0.49
N ILE A 421 -9.27 11.59 -0.93
CA ILE A 421 -8.43 11.26 -2.07
C ILE A 421 -7.29 10.35 -1.57
N PRO A 422 -7.05 9.17 -2.19
CA PRO A 422 -6.05 8.22 -1.69
C PRO A 422 -4.62 8.69 -1.95
N ASP A 423 -3.69 8.27 -1.08
CA ASP A 423 -2.27 8.66 -1.07
C ASP A 423 -1.51 8.36 -2.38
N SER A 424 -2.06 7.53 -3.27
CA SER A 424 -1.46 7.21 -4.56
C SER A 424 -1.76 8.24 -5.66
N VAL A 425 -2.69 9.17 -5.45
CA VAL A 425 -3.06 10.21 -6.43
C VAL A 425 -2.02 11.32 -6.43
N THR A 426 -1.44 11.62 -7.59
CA THR A 426 -0.39 12.65 -7.73
C THR A 426 -0.88 14.01 -8.24
N GLY A 427 -2.12 14.09 -8.72
CA GLY A 427 -2.72 15.31 -9.26
C GLY A 427 -4.25 15.26 -9.31
N ILE A 428 -4.88 16.43 -9.20
CA ILE A 428 -6.32 16.62 -9.36
C ILE A 428 -6.58 17.32 -10.70
N GLY A 429 -7.29 16.64 -11.61
CA GLY A 429 -7.56 17.12 -12.97
C GLY A 429 -8.41 18.40 -13.05
N GLU A 430 -8.44 19.01 -14.24
CA GLU A 430 -9.26 20.19 -14.56
C GLU A 430 -10.74 19.89 -14.28
N GLY A 431 -11.41 20.76 -13.52
CA GLY A 431 -12.84 20.62 -13.20
C GLY A 431 -13.23 19.33 -12.48
N ALA A 432 -12.28 18.60 -11.87
CA ALA A 432 -12.53 17.27 -11.29
C ALA A 432 -13.73 17.23 -10.33
N PHE A 433 -13.97 18.29 -9.55
CA PHE A 433 -15.09 18.46 -8.63
C PHE A 433 -15.93 19.71 -8.93
N TYR A 434 -15.92 20.19 -10.18
CA TYR A 434 -16.70 21.36 -10.59
C TYR A 434 -18.20 21.17 -10.27
N ASP A 435 -18.87 22.18 -9.70
CA ASP A 435 -20.30 22.19 -9.34
C ASP A 435 -20.72 21.05 -8.36
N CYS A 436 -19.79 20.54 -7.54
CA CYS A 436 -20.08 19.65 -6.41
C CYS A 436 -20.68 20.43 -5.22
N LYS A 437 -21.89 20.97 -5.40
CA LYS A 437 -22.50 21.94 -4.48
C LYS A 437 -22.64 21.51 -3.02
N SER A 438 -22.75 20.21 -2.74
CA SER A 438 -22.89 19.70 -1.36
C SER A 438 -21.56 19.30 -0.72
N LEU A 439 -20.42 19.43 -1.43
CA LEU A 439 -19.11 19.04 -0.90
C LEU A 439 -18.72 19.97 0.24
N ILE A 440 -18.72 19.46 1.47
CA ILE A 440 -18.41 20.20 2.70
C ILE A 440 -16.92 20.12 3.04
N SER A 441 -16.31 18.96 2.79
CA SER A 441 -14.92 18.65 3.13
C SER A 441 -14.31 17.69 2.13
N ILE A 442 -13.06 17.93 1.75
CA ILE A 442 -12.25 17.00 0.97
C ILE A 442 -10.86 16.89 1.60
N VAL A 443 -10.33 15.68 1.67
CA VAL A 443 -8.95 15.42 2.14
C VAL A 443 -8.09 15.17 0.91
N ILE A 444 -7.11 16.05 0.70
CA ILE A 444 -6.09 15.93 -0.36
C ILE A 444 -4.81 15.37 0.29
N PRO A 445 -4.21 14.29 -0.25
CA PRO A 445 -3.01 13.67 0.32
C PRO A 445 -1.72 14.40 -0.11
N ASP A 446 -0.65 14.21 0.67
CA ASP A 446 0.66 14.86 0.48
C ASP A 446 1.35 14.54 -0.86
N SER A 447 0.90 13.48 -1.55
CA SER A 447 1.40 13.09 -2.86
C SER A 447 0.90 13.97 -4.01
N VAL A 448 -0.13 14.81 -3.79
CA VAL A 448 -0.66 15.71 -4.81
C VAL A 448 0.29 16.89 -5.02
N THR A 449 0.68 17.09 -6.28
CA THR A 449 1.64 18.15 -6.68
C THR A 449 1.00 19.31 -7.42
N SER A 450 -0.25 19.16 -7.88
CA SER A 450 -0.98 20.18 -8.65
C SER A 450 -2.51 20.07 -8.47
N ILE A 451 -3.17 21.23 -8.49
CA ILE A 451 -4.63 21.37 -8.52
C ILE A 451 -5.02 22.06 -9.83
N GLY A 452 -5.74 21.34 -10.70
CA GLY A 452 -6.12 21.80 -12.03
C GLY A 452 -7.09 22.99 -12.05
N ARG A 453 -7.21 23.62 -13.24
CA ARG A 453 -8.16 24.71 -13.52
C ARG A 453 -9.58 24.32 -13.10
N GLY A 454 -10.26 25.18 -12.35
CA GLY A 454 -11.65 24.97 -11.93
C GLY A 454 -11.91 23.73 -11.08
N ALA A 455 -10.88 23.06 -10.52
CA ALA A 455 -11.02 21.77 -9.86
C ALA A 455 -12.12 21.70 -8.80
N PHE A 456 -12.33 22.78 -8.05
CA PHE A 456 -13.35 22.92 -7.01
C PHE A 456 -14.34 24.06 -7.28
N SER A 457 -14.38 24.60 -8.51
CA SER A 457 -15.24 25.74 -8.80
C SER A 457 -16.73 25.39 -8.61
N GLY A 458 -17.49 26.26 -7.96
CA GLY A 458 -18.90 26.07 -7.65
C GLY A 458 -19.18 25.09 -6.50
N CYS A 459 -18.16 24.67 -5.73
CA CYS A 459 -18.34 23.92 -4.48
C CYS A 459 -18.86 24.84 -3.36
N THR A 460 -20.09 25.33 -3.49
CA THR A 460 -20.67 26.38 -2.64
C THR A 460 -20.72 26.03 -1.15
N SER A 461 -20.73 24.74 -0.77
CA SER A 461 -20.75 24.27 0.62
C SER A 461 -19.37 23.96 1.21
N LEU A 462 -18.28 24.08 0.44
CA LEU A 462 -16.94 23.72 0.89
C LEU A 462 -16.50 24.71 1.96
N THR A 463 -16.30 24.24 3.19
CA THR A 463 -16.05 25.14 4.34
C THR A 463 -14.57 25.35 4.65
N ASN A 464 -13.78 24.28 4.47
CA ASN A 464 -12.36 24.21 4.75
C ASN A 464 -11.71 23.22 3.78
N ILE A 465 -10.50 23.54 3.35
CA ILE A 465 -9.65 22.65 2.57
C ILE A 465 -8.20 22.83 3.02
N ALA A 466 -7.50 21.72 3.26
CA ALA A 466 -6.06 21.72 3.49
C ALA A 466 -5.38 21.41 2.15
N ILE A 467 -4.59 22.36 1.64
CA ILE A 467 -3.75 22.13 0.47
C ILE A 467 -2.41 21.56 0.98
N PRO A 468 -1.93 20.42 0.47
CA PRO A 468 -0.67 19.84 0.92
C PRO A 468 0.57 20.65 0.52
N ASP A 469 1.64 20.54 1.30
CA ASP A 469 2.92 21.24 1.11
C ASP A 469 3.60 20.92 -0.23
N GLY A 470 3.26 19.81 -0.88
CA GLY A 470 3.79 19.42 -2.19
C GLY A 470 3.17 20.15 -3.38
N VAL A 471 2.08 20.90 -3.19
CA VAL A 471 1.34 21.56 -4.28
C VAL A 471 2.08 22.81 -4.77
N THR A 472 2.56 22.77 -6.01
CA THR A 472 3.36 23.87 -6.60
C THR A 472 2.53 24.90 -7.36
N SER A 473 1.29 24.57 -7.73
CA SER A 473 0.38 25.45 -8.48
C SER A 473 -1.09 25.23 -8.13
N ILE A 474 -1.85 26.34 -8.10
CA ILE A 474 -3.31 26.38 -7.98
C ILE A 474 -3.84 26.99 -9.28
N GLY A 475 -4.49 26.18 -10.11
CA GLY A 475 -4.93 26.61 -11.45
C GLY A 475 -6.05 27.66 -11.46
N ASP A 476 -6.27 28.27 -12.62
CA ASP A 476 -7.28 29.29 -12.84
C ASP A 476 -8.65 28.83 -12.34
N CYS A 477 -9.39 29.72 -11.67
CA CYS A 477 -10.70 29.44 -11.11
C CYS A 477 -10.76 28.23 -10.14
N ALA A 478 -9.64 27.70 -9.62
CA ALA A 478 -9.62 26.44 -8.85
C ALA A 478 -10.68 26.39 -7.73
N PHE A 479 -10.88 27.49 -7.00
CA PHE A 479 -11.87 27.64 -5.92
C PHE A 479 -12.95 28.68 -6.23
N CYS A 480 -13.12 29.06 -7.50
CA CYS A 480 -14.10 30.08 -7.90
C CYS A 480 -15.53 29.69 -7.50
N GLY A 481 -16.23 30.52 -6.73
CA GLY A 481 -17.59 30.29 -6.23
C GLY A 481 -17.68 29.34 -5.03
N CYS A 482 -16.58 29.13 -4.29
CA CYS A 482 -16.63 28.43 -3.00
C CYS A 482 -17.17 29.37 -1.90
N GLU A 483 -18.45 29.72 -1.99
CA GLU A 483 -19.13 30.74 -1.16
C GLU A 483 -18.96 30.51 0.36
N SER A 484 -18.92 29.25 0.82
CA SER A 484 -18.76 28.89 2.24
C SER A 484 -17.31 28.73 2.71
N LEU A 485 -16.32 28.88 1.82
CA LEU A 485 -14.91 28.66 2.16
C LEU A 485 -14.45 29.78 3.07
N SER A 486 -14.19 29.43 4.33
CA SER A 486 -13.94 30.43 5.38
C SER A 486 -12.47 30.70 5.63
N ASN A 487 -11.63 29.68 5.48
CA ASN A 487 -10.19 29.74 5.69
C ASN A 487 -9.50 28.87 4.64
N ILE A 488 -8.35 29.35 4.16
CA ILE A 488 -7.43 28.55 3.35
C ILE A 488 -6.00 28.89 3.70
N VAL A 489 -5.16 27.85 3.80
CA VAL A 489 -3.71 27.99 3.92
C VAL A 489 -3.14 27.60 2.56
N ILE A 490 -2.53 28.57 1.88
CA ILE A 490 -1.78 28.32 0.64
C ILE A 490 -0.39 27.82 1.07
N PRO A 491 0.13 26.72 0.51
CA PRO A 491 1.43 26.18 0.90
C PRO A 491 2.62 27.00 0.40
N ASP A 492 3.74 26.94 1.13
CA ASP A 492 4.98 27.67 0.82
C ASP A 492 5.60 27.34 -0.55
N SER A 493 5.25 26.19 -1.13
CA SER A 493 5.72 25.73 -2.44
C SER A 493 4.97 26.37 -3.61
N VAL A 494 3.85 27.06 -3.37
CA VAL A 494 3.08 27.76 -4.41
C VAL A 494 3.80 29.03 -4.84
N THR A 495 3.99 29.19 -6.16
CA THR A 495 4.74 30.33 -6.73
C THR A 495 3.86 31.39 -7.41
N SER A 496 2.59 31.05 -7.71
CA SER A 496 1.59 31.93 -8.32
C SER A 496 0.19 31.63 -7.80
N ILE A 497 -0.64 32.68 -7.69
CA ILE A 497 -2.09 32.57 -7.54
C ILE A 497 -2.70 33.01 -8.87
N GLU A 498 -3.22 32.04 -9.63
CA GLU A 498 -3.71 32.28 -10.99
C GLU A 498 -5.07 33.02 -11.03
N ASP A 499 -5.51 33.37 -12.24
CA ASP A 499 -6.70 34.17 -12.48
C ASP A 499 -7.96 33.55 -11.85
N SER A 500 -8.74 34.38 -11.16
CA SER A 500 -10.00 34.02 -10.49
C SER A 500 -9.92 32.85 -9.51
N ALA A 501 -8.71 32.48 -9.02
CA ALA A 501 -8.51 31.31 -8.17
C ALA A 501 -9.48 31.23 -6.98
N PHE A 502 -9.77 32.35 -6.31
CA PHE A 502 -10.68 32.48 -5.17
C PHE A 502 -11.86 33.44 -5.44
N ASN A 503 -12.17 33.72 -6.71
CA ASN A 503 -13.29 34.58 -7.08
C ASN A 503 -14.60 34.08 -6.45
N GLY A 504 -15.37 34.94 -5.80
CA GLY A 504 -16.65 34.61 -5.18
C GLY A 504 -16.56 33.76 -3.91
N CYS A 505 -15.40 33.68 -3.25
CA CYS A 505 -15.28 33.07 -1.92
C CYS A 505 -15.82 34.02 -0.83
N GLU A 506 -17.13 34.23 -0.80
CA GLU A 506 -17.78 35.27 0.01
C GLU A 506 -17.50 35.16 1.52
N SER A 507 -17.34 33.95 2.06
CA SER A 507 -17.07 33.69 3.48
C SER A 507 -15.58 33.75 3.86
N LEU A 508 -14.67 33.92 2.90
CA LEU A 508 -13.23 33.85 3.12
C LEU A 508 -12.79 35.02 3.98
N ASN A 509 -12.41 34.76 5.24
CA ASN A 509 -12.13 35.82 6.21
C ASN A 509 -10.66 36.23 6.26
N SER A 510 -9.77 35.28 5.96
CA SER A 510 -8.32 35.43 6.00
C SER A 510 -7.67 34.49 5.00
N VAL A 511 -6.56 34.95 4.43
CA VAL A 511 -5.72 34.21 3.50
C VAL A 511 -4.28 34.54 3.85
N VAL A 512 -3.45 33.50 3.99
CA VAL A 512 -2.00 33.65 4.10
C VAL A 512 -1.42 33.40 2.72
N ILE A 513 -0.84 34.44 2.10
CA ILE A 513 -0.09 34.32 0.85
C ILE A 513 1.36 33.99 1.21
N PRO A 514 1.95 32.89 0.69
CA PRO A 514 3.31 32.50 0.99
C PRO A 514 4.36 33.42 0.37
N ASP A 515 5.53 33.50 1.02
CA ASP A 515 6.66 34.34 0.60
C ASP A 515 7.18 34.03 -0.81
N GLY A 516 6.95 32.80 -1.30
CA GLY A 516 7.33 32.35 -2.64
C GLY A 516 6.45 32.91 -3.78
N VAL A 517 5.30 33.49 -3.47
CA VAL A 517 4.37 34.00 -4.49
C VAL A 517 4.91 35.27 -5.13
N THR A 518 4.97 35.27 -6.47
CA THR A 518 5.53 36.38 -7.26
C THR A 518 4.49 37.27 -7.92
N SER A 519 3.25 36.79 -8.06
CA SER A 519 2.14 37.52 -8.69
C SER A 519 0.79 37.02 -8.18
N ILE A 520 -0.20 37.94 -8.20
CA ILE A 520 -1.61 37.67 -7.92
C ILE A 520 -2.41 37.95 -9.19
N GLY A 521 -3.12 36.95 -9.71
CA GLY A 521 -3.83 37.00 -10.99
C GLY A 521 -5.04 37.93 -11.05
N GLU A 522 -5.60 38.08 -12.25
CA GLU A 522 -6.82 38.83 -12.53
C GLU A 522 -8.01 38.24 -11.74
N SER A 523 -8.76 39.09 -11.05
CA SER A 523 -9.94 38.71 -10.27
C SER A 523 -9.68 37.63 -9.20
N ALA A 524 -8.43 37.41 -8.79
CA ALA A 524 -8.03 36.29 -7.93
C ALA A 524 -8.86 36.18 -6.64
N PHE A 525 -9.21 37.30 -6.01
CA PHE A 525 -10.03 37.42 -4.81
C PHE A 525 -11.29 38.27 -5.05
N LEU A 526 -11.74 38.43 -6.29
CA LEU A 526 -12.94 39.20 -6.62
C LEU A 526 -14.12 38.68 -5.79
N GLY A 527 -14.88 39.58 -5.15
CA GLY A 527 -16.08 39.23 -4.38
C GLY A 527 -15.82 38.50 -3.06
N CYS A 528 -14.58 38.47 -2.55
CA CYS A 528 -14.30 37.95 -1.20
C CYS A 528 -14.79 38.91 -0.11
N GLY A 529 -16.11 39.04 0.03
CA GLY A 529 -16.77 40.07 0.83
C GLY A 529 -16.45 40.04 2.32
N SER A 530 -16.07 38.87 2.87
CA SER A 530 -15.68 38.70 4.27
C SER A 530 -14.18 38.88 4.54
N LEU A 531 -13.36 39.09 3.49
CA LEU A 531 -11.91 39.18 3.65
C LEU A 531 -11.56 40.47 4.39
N THR A 532 -10.99 40.35 5.59
CA THR A 532 -10.74 41.50 6.47
C THR A 532 -9.30 42.01 6.41
N ASN A 533 -8.37 41.07 6.33
CA ASN A 533 -6.93 41.31 6.40
C ASN A 533 -6.24 40.47 5.32
N ILE A 534 -5.29 41.07 4.62
CA ILE A 534 -4.38 40.34 3.74
C ILE A 534 -2.98 40.95 3.81
N ALA A 535 -1.97 40.11 3.98
CA ALA A 535 -0.58 40.50 3.90
C ALA A 535 -0.06 40.09 2.51
N ILE A 536 0.41 41.07 1.73
CA ILE A 536 1.07 40.81 0.46
C ILE A 536 2.57 40.62 0.75
N PRO A 537 3.18 39.47 0.44
CA PRO A 537 4.57 39.21 0.76
C PRO A 537 5.54 39.97 -0.16
N ASP A 538 6.77 40.18 0.31
CA ASP A 538 7.83 40.92 -0.39
C ASP A 538 8.26 40.30 -1.74
N GLY A 539 7.86 39.05 -2.00
CA GLY A 539 8.07 38.37 -3.28
C GLY A 539 7.13 38.87 -4.40
N VAL A 540 5.98 39.45 -4.07
CA VAL A 540 4.96 39.84 -5.05
C VAL A 540 5.41 41.08 -5.82
N THR A 541 5.36 40.98 -7.15
CA THR A 541 5.75 42.04 -8.07
C THR A 541 4.58 42.67 -8.82
N SER A 542 3.47 41.94 -8.97
CA SER A 542 2.26 42.39 -9.67
C SER A 542 0.96 41.89 -9.01
N ILE A 543 -0.07 42.74 -9.06
CA ILE A 543 -1.45 42.44 -8.67
C ILE A 543 -2.35 42.68 -9.90
N GLY A 544 -3.15 41.69 -10.29
CA GLY A 544 -3.97 41.69 -11.50
C GLY A 544 -5.17 42.65 -11.46
N GLU A 545 -5.81 42.82 -12.63
CA GLU A 545 -7.05 43.58 -12.77
C GLU A 545 -8.16 42.97 -11.91
N SER A 546 -8.94 43.81 -11.22
CA SER A 546 -10.04 43.43 -10.33
C SER A 546 -9.67 42.41 -9.23
N ALA A 547 -8.38 42.25 -8.89
CA ALA A 547 -7.91 41.18 -8.01
C ALA A 547 -8.61 41.13 -6.64
N PHE A 548 -8.96 42.28 -6.05
CA PHE A 548 -9.71 42.39 -4.80
C PHE A 548 -11.03 43.16 -4.98
N LEU A 549 -11.55 43.26 -6.20
CA LEU A 549 -12.79 43.97 -6.47
C LEU A 549 -13.93 43.40 -5.62
N GLY A 550 -14.67 44.25 -4.90
CA GLY A 550 -15.79 43.83 -4.06
C GLY A 550 -15.39 43.19 -2.72
N CYS A 551 -14.12 43.27 -2.30
CA CYS A 551 -13.69 42.87 -0.95
C CYS A 551 -14.14 43.89 0.12
N GLY A 552 -15.45 43.96 0.34
CA GLY A 552 -16.11 44.98 1.18
C GLY A 552 -15.82 44.93 2.68
N SER A 553 -15.05 43.95 3.18
CA SER A 553 -14.57 43.94 4.57
C SER A 553 -13.08 44.25 4.69
N LEU A 554 -12.38 44.44 3.57
CA LEU A 554 -10.94 44.59 3.56
C LEU A 554 -10.55 45.97 4.09
N THR A 555 -9.95 45.98 5.28
CA THR A 555 -9.56 47.21 6.00
C THR A 555 -8.07 47.28 6.27
N ASN A 556 -7.37 46.15 6.23
CA ASN A 556 -5.95 46.07 6.53
C ASN A 556 -5.24 45.31 5.42
N ILE A 557 -4.51 46.04 4.59
CA ILE A 557 -3.67 45.51 3.53
C ILE A 557 -2.32 46.22 3.55
N ALA A 558 -1.25 45.44 3.51
CA ALA A 558 0.11 45.96 3.37
C ALA A 558 0.59 45.65 1.95
N ILE A 559 0.96 46.69 1.19
CA ILE A 559 1.51 46.58 -0.16
C ILE A 559 3.02 46.86 -0.12
N PRO A 560 3.88 45.84 -0.28
CA PRO A 560 5.32 46.03 -0.20
C PRO A 560 5.89 46.86 -1.36
N ASP A 561 7.12 47.33 -1.22
CA ASP A 561 7.82 48.11 -2.26
C ASP A 561 8.17 47.28 -3.50
N SER A 562 8.16 45.95 -3.37
CA SER A 562 8.35 45.01 -4.47
C SER A 562 7.22 45.06 -5.51
N VAL A 563 6.01 45.48 -5.11
CA VAL A 563 4.87 45.59 -6.03
C VAL A 563 5.11 46.78 -6.96
N THR A 564 5.28 46.49 -8.24
CA THR A 564 5.56 47.48 -9.29
C THR A 564 4.37 47.76 -10.21
N SER A 565 3.33 46.91 -10.17
CA SER A 565 2.14 47.05 -11.00
C SER A 565 0.90 46.56 -10.26
N ILE A 566 -0.19 47.33 -10.33
CA ILE A 566 -1.52 46.98 -9.84
C ILE A 566 -2.51 47.24 -10.96
N GLY A 567 -3.35 46.25 -11.26
CA GLY A 567 -4.29 46.28 -12.37
C GLY A 567 -5.49 47.20 -12.13
N TYR A 568 -6.24 47.43 -13.22
CA TYR A 568 -7.47 48.22 -13.22
C TYR A 568 -8.48 47.69 -12.19
N CYS A 569 -9.18 48.58 -11.47
CA CYS A 569 -10.21 48.23 -10.46
C CYS A 569 -9.78 47.23 -9.38
N ALA A 570 -8.47 47.00 -9.17
CA ALA A 570 -7.97 45.97 -8.27
C ALA A 570 -8.54 46.07 -6.85
N PHE A 571 -8.87 47.28 -6.38
CA PHE A 571 -9.44 47.53 -5.06
C PHE A 571 -10.80 48.27 -5.11
N ASP A 572 -11.51 48.22 -6.23
CA ASP A 572 -12.87 48.79 -6.27
C ASP A 572 -13.79 48.06 -5.26
N GLY A 573 -14.64 48.81 -4.57
CA GLY A 573 -15.50 48.28 -3.50
C GLY A 573 -14.78 47.88 -2.20
N CYS A 574 -13.46 48.10 -2.06
CA CYS A 574 -12.72 47.87 -0.81
C CYS A 574 -12.81 49.06 0.16
N TYR A 575 -12.81 48.80 1.47
CA TYR A 575 -12.80 49.84 2.52
C TYR A 575 -11.38 50.15 3.00
N ILE A 576 -10.49 50.47 2.05
CA ILE A 576 -9.10 50.83 2.37
C ILE A 576 -9.06 52.18 3.11
N PRO A 577 -8.31 52.29 4.24
CA PRO A 577 -8.15 53.54 4.98
C PRO A 577 -7.63 54.67 4.09
N THR A 578 -8.11 55.91 4.33
CA THR A 578 -7.85 57.06 3.46
C THR A 578 -6.36 57.32 3.24
N ASP A 579 -5.53 57.21 4.28
CA ASP A 579 -4.08 57.46 4.18
C ASP A 579 -3.40 56.46 3.23
N LEU A 580 -3.71 55.17 3.37
CA LEU A 580 -3.21 54.12 2.49
C LEU A 580 -3.76 54.27 1.06
N LYS A 581 -5.04 54.60 0.91
CA LYS A 581 -5.64 54.87 -0.40
C LYS A 581 -4.89 55.99 -1.15
N GLN A 582 -4.54 57.09 -0.47
CA GLN A 582 -3.77 58.18 -1.07
C GLN A 582 -2.35 57.75 -1.45
N GLU A 583 -1.69 56.94 -0.62
CA GLU A 583 -0.38 56.37 -0.94
C GLU A 583 -0.44 55.51 -2.22
N LEU A 584 -1.40 54.60 -2.29
CA LEU A 584 -1.56 53.71 -3.45
C LEU A 584 -1.92 54.48 -4.72
N ILE A 585 -2.79 55.50 -4.64
CA ILE A 585 -3.09 56.39 -5.77
C ILE A 585 -1.83 57.11 -6.25
N SER A 586 -0.99 57.61 -5.33
CA SER A 586 0.26 58.27 -5.71
C SER A 586 1.27 57.32 -6.37
N ARG A 587 1.23 56.03 -6.04
CA ARG A 587 2.15 55.02 -6.57
C ARG A 587 1.67 54.42 -7.90
N PHE A 588 0.37 54.19 -8.05
CA PHE A 588 -0.18 53.35 -9.13
C PHE A 588 -1.34 53.98 -9.92
N GLY A 589 -1.83 55.17 -9.53
CA GLY A 589 -2.95 55.84 -10.19
C GLY A 589 -4.32 55.60 -9.52
N GLU A 590 -5.31 56.39 -9.91
CA GLU A 590 -6.68 56.29 -9.36
C GLU A 590 -7.45 55.10 -9.93
N GLU A 591 -7.05 54.62 -11.09
CA GLU A 591 -7.68 53.55 -11.87
C GLU A 591 -7.76 52.20 -11.14
N ILE A 592 -6.92 51.99 -10.13
CA ILE A 592 -6.95 50.79 -9.27
C ILE A 592 -8.19 50.79 -8.34
N PHE A 593 -8.94 51.88 -8.26
CA PHE A 593 -10.14 52.07 -7.42
C PHE A 593 -11.41 52.49 -8.20
N TRP A 594 -11.39 52.47 -9.54
CA TRP A 594 -12.51 52.97 -10.38
C TRP A 594 -13.73 52.07 -10.42
#